data_AF-A0A2V6KWD3-F1
#
_entry.id   AF-A0A2V6KWD3-F1
#
_cell.length_a   1.000
_cell.length_b   1.000
_cell.length_c   1.000
_cell.angle_alpha   90.00
_cell.angle_beta   90.00
_cell.angle_gamma   90.00
#
_symmetry.space_group_name_H-M   'P 1'
#
loop_
_entity.id
_entity.type
_entity.pdbx_description
1 polymer ?
#
loop_
_entity_poly.entity_id
_entity_poly.type
_entity_poly.pdbx_seq_one_letter_code
_entity_poly.pdbx_strand_id
1 'polypeptide(L)'
;MNMSLPIISAVVGVIVLLFGRKLFWLCVAAIGFAAGVELAPQFVHEPSPLLALIFAIVLGLVGALLALFLQKLAIALAGFLAGGKFAVALMAAFFVHQSQTYWLTFLIGGVIGAVLLLMLFDWALIVISSLLGAYLISGIVSLPAAGGVLLFAGLVVCGILVQAASLRRTRVAPID
;
A
#
# COMPACT_ATOMS: atom_id res chain seq x y z
N MET A 1 9.09 22.75 -24.96
CA MET A 1 10.03 22.35 -23.90
C MET A 1 9.35 21.34 -22.97
N ASN A 2 9.17 20.09 -23.42
CA ASN A 2 8.44 19.05 -22.66
C ASN A 2 9.38 17.97 -22.07
N MET A 3 10.64 18.33 -21.76
CA MET A 3 11.59 17.39 -21.14
C MET A 3 11.29 17.15 -19.65
N SER A 4 10.47 17.98 -19.03
CA SER A 4 10.10 17.85 -17.61
C SER A 4 9.26 16.59 -17.36
N LEU A 5 8.31 16.27 -18.25
CA LEU A 5 7.37 15.16 -18.05
C LEU A 5 8.08 13.78 -18.02
N PRO A 6 8.98 13.44 -18.97
CA PRO A 6 9.75 12.19 -18.93
C PRO A 6 10.61 12.04 -17.67
N ILE A 7 11.29 13.12 -17.27
CA ILE A 7 12.19 13.10 -16.10
C ILE A 7 11.38 12.88 -14.82
N ILE A 8 10.24 13.56 -14.69
CA ILE A 8 9.34 13.39 -13.54
C ILE A 8 8.84 11.94 -13.48
N SER A 9 8.40 11.35 -14.60
CA SER A 9 7.95 9.94 -14.62
C SER A 9 9.06 8.96 -14.27
N ALA A 10 10.31 9.21 -14.67
CA ALA A 10 11.45 8.36 -14.32
C ALA A 10 11.72 8.42 -12.81
N VAL A 11 11.76 9.63 -12.24
CA VAL A 11 12.01 9.83 -10.80
C VAL A 11 10.88 9.20 -9.97
N VAL A 12 9.62 9.44 -10.34
CA VAL A 12 8.45 8.83 -9.69
C VAL A 12 8.50 7.31 -9.83
N GLY A 13 8.84 6.79 -11.01
CA GLY A 13 8.99 5.35 -11.25
C GLY A 13 10.03 4.72 -10.34
N VAL A 14 11.20 5.33 -10.18
CA VAL A 14 12.26 4.87 -9.26
C VAL A 14 11.78 4.93 -7.81
N ILE A 15 11.12 6.01 -7.39
CA ILE A 15 10.58 6.14 -6.03
C ILE A 15 9.55 5.04 -5.76
N VAL A 16 8.62 4.80 -6.67
CA VAL A 16 7.61 3.75 -6.52
C VAL A 16 8.26 2.36 -6.49
N LEU A 17 9.26 2.12 -7.35
CA LEU A 17 9.97 0.84 -7.46
C LEU A 17 10.83 0.54 -6.23
N LEU A 18 11.30 1.54 -5.50
CA LEU A 18 12.11 1.38 -4.29
C LEU A 18 11.29 1.49 -2.99
N PHE A 19 10.25 2.32 -2.97
CA PHE A 19 9.51 2.72 -1.77
C PHE A 19 8.02 2.38 -1.82
N GLY A 20 7.56 1.51 -2.72
CA GLY A 20 6.15 1.16 -2.90
C GLY A 20 5.37 0.93 -1.61
N ARG A 21 5.93 0.15 -0.67
CA ARG A 21 5.31 -0.11 0.65
C ARG A 21 5.14 1.16 1.51
N LYS A 22 6.08 2.10 1.42
CA LYS A 22 6.08 3.35 2.20
C LYS A 22 5.20 4.43 1.58
N LEU A 23 4.83 4.28 0.31
CA LEU A 23 4.03 5.25 -0.41
C LEU A 23 2.60 5.36 0.14
N PHE A 24 2.01 4.27 0.65
CA PHE A 24 0.68 4.31 1.26
C PHE A 24 0.63 5.28 2.45
N TRP A 25 1.61 5.17 3.35
CA TRP A 25 1.75 6.05 4.51
C TRP A 25 1.89 7.52 4.08
N LEU A 26 2.68 7.77 3.03
CA LEU A 26 2.90 9.10 2.49
C LEU A 26 1.63 9.70 1.87
N CYS A 27 0.82 8.89 1.16
CA CYS A 27 -0.45 9.36 0.58
C CYS A 27 -1.43 9.81 1.67
N VAL A 28 -1.60 9.02 2.73
CA VAL A 28 -2.49 9.40 3.84
C VAL A 28 -1.92 10.58 4.63
N ALA A 29 -0.60 10.68 4.78
CA ALA A 29 0.05 11.87 5.33
C ALA A 29 -0.23 13.13 4.49
N ALA A 30 -0.19 13.02 3.16
CA ALA A 30 -0.49 14.13 2.26
C ALA A 30 -1.97 14.56 2.35
N ILE A 31 -2.90 13.61 2.50
CA ILE A 31 -4.31 13.91 2.75
C ILE A 31 -4.46 14.60 4.12
N GLY A 32 -3.80 14.11 5.16
CA GLY A 32 -3.78 14.75 6.48
C GLY A 32 -3.20 16.17 6.44
N PHE A 33 -2.13 16.37 5.67
CA PHE A 33 -1.54 17.69 5.45
C PHE A 33 -2.51 18.63 4.74
N ALA A 34 -3.13 18.18 3.64
CA ALA A 34 -4.13 18.96 2.91
C ALA A 34 -5.32 19.35 3.81
N ALA A 35 -5.84 18.40 4.60
CA ALA A 35 -6.88 18.67 5.58
C ALA A 35 -6.40 19.68 6.64
N GLY A 36 -5.14 19.60 7.09
CA GLY A 36 -4.58 20.57 8.03
C GLY A 36 -4.43 21.98 7.48
N VAL A 37 -4.13 22.13 6.18
CA VAL A 37 -4.14 23.45 5.50
C VAL A 37 -5.56 24.02 5.45
N GLU A 38 -6.56 23.19 5.13
CA GLU A 38 -7.95 23.63 4.99
C GLU A 38 -8.62 23.94 6.33
N LEU A 39 -8.28 23.19 7.39
CA LEU A 39 -8.86 23.33 8.72
C LEU A 39 -8.16 24.40 9.57
N ALA A 40 -6.90 24.74 9.31
CA ALA A 40 -6.15 25.78 10.05
C ALA A 40 -6.91 27.12 10.24
N PRO A 41 -7.52 27.73 9.19
CA PRO A 41 -8.27 28.97 9.33
C PRO A 41 -9.62 28.83 10.05
N GLN A 42 -10.15 27.61 10.19
CA GLN A 42 -11.42 27.37 10.89
C GLN A 42 -11.23 27.32 12.42
N PHE A 43 -10.07 26.85 12.87
CA PHE A 43 -9.76 26.71 14.30
C PHE A 43 -9.02 27.93 14.88
N VAL A 44 -8.33 28.72 14.05
CA VAL A 44 -7.62 29.92 14.49
C VAL A 44 -8.11 31.12 13.69
N HIS A 45 -8.65 32.13 14.39
CA HIS A 45 -8.97 33.43 13.79
C HIS A 45 -7.65 34.16 13.48
N GLU A 46 -7.43 34.53 12.22
CA GLU A 46 -6.18 35.13 11.69
C GLU A 46 -4.92 34.25 11.85
N PRO A 47 -4.86 33.08 11.18
CA PRO A 47 -3.67 32.25 11.24
C PRO A 47 -2.52 32.92 10.50
N SER A 48 -1.39 33.13 11.18
CA SER A 48 -0.15 33.47 10.51
C SER A 48 0.27 32.31 9.58
N PRO A 49 0.95 32.58 8.44
CA PRO A 49 1.36 31.52 7.50
C PRO A 49 2.17 30.40 8.15
N LEU A 50 2.99 30.76 9.15
CA LEU A 50 3.77 29.80 9.95
C LEU A 50 2.89 28.90 10.81
N LEU A 51 1.85 29.45 11.44
CA LEU A 51 0.94 28.68 12.28
C LEU A 51 0.11 27.69 11.44
N ALA A 52 -0.37 28.12 10.27
CA ALA A 52 -1.06 27.25 9.33
C ALA A 52 -0.16 26.09 8.85
N LEU A 53 1.11 26.38 8.56
CA LEU A 53 2.08 25.36 8.17
C LEU A 53 2.33 24.35 9.30
N ILE A 54 2.47 24.82 10.55
CA ILE A 54 2.63 23.93 11.72
C ILE A 54 1.42 23.02 11.87
N PHE A 55 0.20 23.56 11.77
CA PHE A 55 -1.03 22.76 11.82
C PHE A 55 -1.07 21.70 10.72
N ALA A 56 -0.74 22.08 9.48
CA ALA A 56 -0.69 21.16 8.35
C ALA A 56 0.33 20.03 8.56
N ILE A 57 1.53 20.35 9.07
CA ILE A 57 2.56 19.36 9.37
C ILE A 57 2.09 18.42 10.49
N VAL A 58 1.49 18.94 11.56
CA VAL A 58 0.97 18.13 12.68
C VAL A 58 -0.12 17.19 12.19
N LEU A 59 -1.11 17.70 11.46
CA LEU A 59 -2.19 16.88 10.91
C LEU A 59 -1.70 15.87 9.87
N GLY A 60 -0.72 16.24 9.05
CA GLY A 60 -0.04 15.32 8.14
C GLY A 60 0.66 14.19 8.89
N LEU A 61 1.40 14.49 9.97
CA LEU A 61 2.07 13.50 10.81
C LEU A 61 1.06 12.56 11.50
N VAL A 62 -0.04 13.12 12.01
CA VAL A 62 -1.14 12.35 12.60
C VAL A 62 -1.78 11.43 11.56
N GLY A 63 -2.07 11.94 10.36
CA GLY A 63 -2.60 11.16 9.25
C GLY A 63 -1.68 10.01 8.86
N ALA A 64 -0.37 10.28 8.81
CA ALA A 64 0.65 9.28 8.60
C ALA A 64 0.60 8.20 9.70
N LEU A 65 0.64 8.58 10.97
CA LEU A 65 0.58 7.63 12.08
C LEU A 65 -0.70 6.78 12.04
N LEU A 66 -1.84 7.42 11.75
CA LEU A 66 -3.12 6.74 11.55
C LEU A 66 -3.02 5.73 10.41
N ALA A 67 -2.38 6.07 9.29
CA ALA A 67 -2.24 5.18 8.14
C ALA A 67 -1.60 3.85 8.53
N LEU A 68 -0.57 3.85 9.38
CA LEU A 68 0.09 2.62 9.82
C LEU A 68 -0.85 1.70 10.62
N PHE A 69 -1.75 2.29 11.41
CA PHE A 69 -2.70 1.56 12.24
C PHE A 69 -3.94 1.13 11.45
N LEU A 70 -4.60 2.07 10.78
CA LEU A 70 -5.81 1.85 9.98
C LEU A 70 -5.54 0.89 8.82
N GLN A 71 -4.36 0.93 8.20
CA GLN A 71 -4.01 0.01 7.11
C GLN A 71 -4.07 -1.44 7.60
N LYS A 72 -3.37 -1.75 8.70
CA LYS A 72 -3.36 -3.12 9.25
C LYS A 72 -4.75 -3.57 9.68
N LEU A 73 -5.51 -2.68 10.32
CA LEU A 73 -6.87 -2.96 10.75
C LEU A 73 -7.80 -3.21 9.54
N ALA A 74 -7.74 -2.37 8.51
CA ALA A 74 -8.55 -2.50 7.31
C ALA A 74 -8.25 -3.82 6.58
N ILE A 75 -6.97 -4.19 6.44
CA ILE A 75 -6.57 -5.45 5.81
C ILE A 75 -7.05 -6.65 6.63
N ALA A 76 -6.89 -6.60 7.96
CA ALA A 76 -7.32 -7.67 8.85
C ALA A 76 -8.84 -7.86 8.79
N LEU A 77 -9.61 -6.78 8.87
CA LEU A 77 -11.07 -6.82 8.79
C LEU A 77 -11.55 -7.29 7.42
N ALA A 78 -10.96 -6.78 6.33
CA ALA A 78 -11.27 -7.23 4.97
C ALA A 78 -10.99 -8.73 4.81
N GLY A 79 -9.84 -9.21 5.32
CA GLY A 79 -9.49 -10.62 5.30
C GLY A 79 -10.38 -11.47 6.18
N PHE A 80 -10.81 -10.96 7.33
CA PHE A 80 -11.76 -11.64 8.20
C PHE A 80 -13.12 -11.83 7.53
N LEU A 81 -13.68 -10.75 6.97
CA LEU A 81 -14.96 -10.83 6.28
C LEU A 81 -14.88 -11.71 5.04
N ALA A 82 -13.86 -11.51 4.20
CA ALA A 82 -13.67 -12.27 2.97
C ALA A 82 -13.41 -13.75 3.26
N GLY A 83 -12.49 -14.07 4.17
CA GLY A 83 -12.16 -15.43 4.54
C GLY A 83 -13.31 -16.17 5.20
N GLY A 84 -14.05 -15.51 6.09
CA GLY A 84 -15.23 -16.09 6.73
C GLY A 84 -16.34 -16.41 5.73
N LYS A 85 -16.66 -15.46 4.84
CA LYS A 85 -17.64 -15.69 3.76
C LYS A 85 -17.18 -16.78 2.78
N PHE A 86 -15.91 -16.79 2.42
CA PHE A 86 -15.34 -17.79 1.52
C PHE A 86 -15.38 -19.19 2.12
N ALA A 87 -14.98 -19.36 3.39
CA ALA A 87 -15.02 -20.64 4.08
C ALA A 87 -16.44 -21.18 4.22
N VAL A 88 -17.40 -20.33 4.56
CA VAL A 88 -18.82 -20.68 4.59
C VAL A 88 -19.32 -21.09 3.21
N ALA A 89 -18.98 -20.33 2.16
CA ALA A 89 -19.39 -20.66 0.79
C ALA A 89 -18.80 -22.00 0.32
N LEU A 90 -17.53 -22.26 0.65
CA LEU A 90 -16.86 -23.52 0.36
C LEU A 90 -17.57 -24.68 1.07
N MET A 91 -17.86 -24.52 2.35
CA MET A 91 -18.54 -25.53 3.13
C MET A 91 -19.97 -25.80 2.64
N ALA A 92 -20.71 -24.76 2.25
CA ALA A 92 -22.04 -24.89 1.66
C ALA A 92 -22.01 -25.58 0.29
N ALA A 93 -20.92 -25.42 -0.49
CA ALA A 93 -20.76 -26.10 -1.77
C ALA A 93 -20.51 -27.61 -1.61
N PHE A 94 -19.88 -28.05 -0.51
CA PHE A 94 -19.53 -29.45 -0.28
C PHE A 94 -20.46 -30.20 0.69
N PHE A 95 -21.21 -29.50 1.54
CA PHE A 95 -22.03 -30.11 2.61
C PHE A 95 -23.43 -29.50 2.69
N VAL A 96 -24.45 -30.35 2.63
CA VAL A 96 -25.87 -29.97 2.42
C VAL A 96 -26.61 -29.55 3.71
N HIS A 97 -26.05 -29.77 4.91
CA HIS A 97 -26.72 -29.49 6.19
C HIS A 97 -25.84 -28.67 7.14
N GLN A 98 -26.02 -27.34 7.21
CA GLN A 98 -25.01 -26.46 7.85
C GLN A 98 -25.56 -25.23 8.59
N SER A 99 -26.72 -25.29 9.24
CA SER A 99 -27.21 -24.14 10.04
C SER A 99 -26.44 -23.97 11.36
N GLN A 100 -26.01 -25.06 12.01
CA GLN A 100 -25.45 -25.00 13.36
C GLN A 100 -23.94 -24.72 13.41
N THR A 101 -23.19 -25.05 12.34
CA THR A 101 -21.73 -24.86 12.25
C THR A 101 -21.33 -23.57 11.53
N TYR A 102 -22.31 -22.77 11.08
CA TYR A 102 -22.09 -21.54 10.31
C TYR A 102 -21.15 -20.57 11.03
N TRP A 103 -21.44 -20.26 12.31
CA TRP A 103 -20.68 -19.29 13.09
C TRP A 103 -19.23 -19.73 13.29
N LEU A 104 -19.01 -21.02 13.57
CA LEU A 104 -17.68 -21.58 13.79
C LEU A 104 -16.84 -21.58 12.50
N THR A 105 -17.46 -21.96 11.37
CA THR A 105 -16.80 -21.94 10.05
C THR A 105 -16.46 -20.52 9.62
N PHE A 106 -17.37 -19.57 9.84
CA PHE A 106 -17.13 -18.16 9.56
C PHE A 106 -15.99 -17.60 10.42
N LEU A 107 -15.96 -17.91 11.72
CA LEU A 107 -14.92 -17.44 12.62
C LEU A 107 -13.54 -18.00 12.26
N ILE A 108 -13.44 -19.31 12.03
CA ILE A 108 -12.18 -19.97 11.64
C ILE A 108 -11.72 -19.46 10.27
N GLY A 109 -12.62 -19.46 9.28
CA GLY A 109 -12.34 -18.95 7.94
C GLY A 109 -11.94 -17.48 7.95
N GLY A 110 -12.56 -16.69 8.83
CA GLY A 110 -12.23 -15.28 9.00
C GLY A 110 -10.85 -15.07 9.61
N VAL A 111 -10.52 -15.77 10.70
CA VAL A 111 -9.17 -15.67 11.29
C VAL A 111 -8.10 -16.07 10.28
N ILE A 112 -8.31 -17.19 9.58
CA ILE A 112 -7.40 -17.64 8.51
C ILE A 112 -7.29 -16.58 7.41
N GLY A 113 -8.42 -16.04 6.94
CA GLY A 113 -8.45 -15.01 5.91
C GLY A 113 -7.76 -13.72 6.34
N ALA A 114 -7.94 -13.27 7.58
CA ALA A 114 -7.26 -12.11 8.14
C ALA A 114 -5.74 -12.30 8.16
N VAL A 115 -5.27 -13.46 8.65
CA VAL A 115 -3.84 -13.80 8.68
C VAL A 115 -3.26 -13.88 7.26
N LEU A 116 -3.95 -14.54 6.35
CA LEU A 116 -3.53 -14.67 4.95
C LEU A 116 -3.43 -13.31 4.27
N LEU A 117 -4.45 -12.45 4.40
CA LEU A 117 -4.43 -11.12 3.78
C LEU A 117 -3.37 -10.21 4.41
N LEU A 118 -3.19 -10.25 5.74
CA LEU A 118 -2.11 -9.53 6.39
C LEU A 118 -0.73 -9.97 5.89
N MET A 119 -0.54 -11.26 5.64
CA MET A 119 0.71 -11.79 5.10
C MET A 119 0.88 -11.46 3.61
N LEU A 120 -0.18 -11.54 2.82
CA LEU A 120 -0.13 -11.34 1.38
C LEU A 120 -0.09 -9.86 0.98
N PHE A 121 -0.65 -8.96 1.79
CA PHE A 121 -0.76 -7.54 1.44
C PHE A 121 0.61 -6.88 1.24
N ASP A 122 1.60 -7.16 2.09
CA ASP A 122 2.96 -6.65 1.91
C ASP A 122 3.54 -7.11 0.56
N TRP A 123 3.32 -8.38 0.20
CA TRP A 123 3.75 -8.92 -1.10
C TRP A 123 3.00 -8.32 -2.28
N ALA A 124 1.69 -8.11 -2.14
CA ALA A 124 0.87 -7.46 -3.15
C ALA A 124 1.37 -6.03 -3.43
N LEU A 125 1.69 -5.25 -2.38
CA LEU A 125 2.30 -3.93 -2.53
C LEU A 125 3.65 -3.99 -3.25
N ILE A 126 4.50 -4.98 -2.94
CA ILE A 126 5.78 -5.16 -3.62
C ILE A 126 5.59 -5.42 -5.12
N VAL A 127 4.69 -6.33 -5.47
CA VAL A 127 4.43 -6.70 -6.86
C VAL A 127 3.82 -5.53 -7.62
N ILE A 128 2.76 -4.92 -7.08
CA ILE A 128 2.06 -3.79 -7.73
C ILE A 128 3.00 -2.59 -7.92
N SER A 129 3.80 -2.25 -6.91
CA SER A 129 4.74 -1.14 -7.02
C SER A 129 5.89 -1.42 -7.98
N SER A 130 6.39 -2.65 -8.03
CA SER A 130 7.42 -3.03 -9.01
C SER A 130 6.89 -2.97 -10.44
N LEU A 131 5.64 -3.42 -10.66
CA LEU A 131 4.94 -3.31 -11.94
C LEU A 131 4.72 -1.84 -12.35
N LEU A 132 4.17 -1.01 -11.46
CA LEU A 132 3.94 0.41 -11.73
C LEU A 132 5.24 1.17 -11.97
N GLY A 133 6.26 0.95 -11.14
CA GLY A 133 7.56 1.57 -11.29
C GLY A 133 8.22 1.19 -12.62
N ALA A 134 8.18 -0.10 -12.99
CA ALA A 134 8.70 -0.56 -14.27
C ALA A 134 7.90 -0.01 -15.46
N TYR A 135 6.57 0.10 -15.34
CA TYR A 135 5.71 0.68 -16.38
C TYR A 135 6.06 2.15 -16.62
N LEU A 136 6.22 2.93 -15.55
CA LEU A 136 6.58 4.35 -15.64
C LEU A 136 7.96 4.56 -16.27
N ILE A 137 8.93 3.70 -15.96
CA ILE A 137 10.29 3.81 -16.52
C ILE A 137 10.32 3.33 -17.98
N SER A 138 9.69 2.20 -18.29
CA SER A 138 9.65 1.64 -19.65
C SER A 138 8.86 2.51 -20.63
N GLY A 139 7.83 3.22 -20.17
CA GLY A 139 7.05 4.15 -21.00
C GLY A 139 7.83 5.36 -21.52
N ILE A 140 9.03 5.62 -20.99
CA ILE A 140 9.89 6.74 -21.40
C ILE A 140 10.93 6.28 -22.43
N VAL A 141 11.30 5.01 -22.41
CA VAL A 141 12.35 4.47 -23.27
C VAL A 141 11.74 3.89 -24.54
N SER A 142 11.97 4.54 -25.67
CA SER A 142 11.54 4.07 -26.98
C SER A 142 12.44 2.95 -27.51
N LEU A 143 12.22 1.72 -27.03
CA LEU A 143 12.85 0.50 -27.54
C LEU A 143 11.95 -0.22 -28.56
N PRO A 144 12.53 -1.02 -29.48
CA PRO A 144 11.77 -2.02 -30.24
C PRO A 144 11.01 -2.97 -29.30
N ALA A 145 9.87 -3.53 -29.76
CA ALA A 145 8.95 -4.30 -28.92
C ALA A 145 9.63 -5.36 -28.04
N ALA A 146 10.59 -6.13 -28.58
CA ALA A 146 11.34 -7.12 -27.81
C ALA A 146 12.23 -6.50 -26.71
N GLY A 147 12.89 -5.37 -27.00
CA GLY A 147 13.73 -4.66 -26.02
C GLY A 147 12.92 -4.00 -24.91
N GLY A 148 11.73 -3.48 -25.23
CA GLY A 148 10.81 -2.91 -24.25
C GLY A 148 10.31 -3.96 -23.24
N VAL A 149 9.94 -5.15 -23.72
CA VAL A 149 9.53 -6.26 -22.86
C VAL A 149 10.66 -6.73 -21.94
N LEU A 150 11.88 -6.87 -22.47
CA LEU A 150 13.05 -7.28 -21.68
C LEU A 150 13.40 -6.24 -20.61
N LEU A 151 13.37 -4.95 -20.94
CA LEU A 151 13.62 -3.86 -19.99
C LEU A 151 12.53 -3.83 -18.90
N PHE A 152 11.26 -3.92 -19.28
CA PHE A 152 10.15 -3.98 -18.32
C PHE A 152 10.28 -5.17 -17.38
N ALA A 153 10.49 -6.37 -17.91
CA ALA A 153 10.66 -7.59 -17.12
C ALA A 153 11.87 -7.48 -16.17
N GLY A 154 13.01 -6.99 -16.66
CA GLY A 154 14.20 -6.78 -15.84
C GLY A 154 13.97 -5.80 -14.69
N LEU A 155 13.26 -4.69 -14.95
CA LEU A 155 12.91 -3.71 -13.92
C LEU A 155 11.93 -4.27 -12.89
N VAL A 156 10.91 -5.03 -13.31
CA VAL A 156 9.97 -5.69 -12.38
C VAL A 156 10.71 -6.66 -11.48
N VAL A 157 11.57 -7.52 -12.03
CA VAL A 157 12.35 -8.49 -11.24
C VAL A 157 13.28 -7.76 -10.28
N CYS A 158 13.98 -6.72 -10.74
CA CYS A 158 14.84 -5.90 -9.89
C CYS A 158 14.06 -5.27 -8.73
N GLY A 159 12.91 -4.65 -9.02
CA GLY A 159 12.03 -4.06 -8.00
C GLY A 159 11.58 -5.07 -6.96
N ILE A 160 11.12 -6.25 -7.39
CA ILE A 160 10.67 -7.31 -6.49
C ILE A 160 11.84 -7.77 -5.60
N LEU A 161 13.02 -8.01 -6.17
CA LEU A 161 14.19 -8.47 -5.42
C LEU A 161 14.62 -7.44 -4.37
N VAL A 162 14.73 -6.17 -4.76
CA VAL A 162 15.14 -5.08 -3.86
C VAL A 162 14.14 -4.89 -2.72
N GLN A 163 12.85 -4.82 -3.04
CA GLN A 163 11.82 -4.62 -2.01
C GLN A 163 11.63 -5.86 -1.12
N ALA A 164 11.74 -7.08 -1.67
CA ALA A 164 11.66 -8.31 -0.89
C ALA A 164 12.87 -8.48 0.06
N ALA A 165 14.08 -8.12 -0.39
CA ALA A 165 15.27 -8.11 0.46
C ALA A 165 15.12 -7.10 1.62
N SER A 166 14.56 -5.92 1.35
CA SER A 166 14.25 -4.90 2.37
C SER A 166 13.23 -5.41 3.41
N LEU A 167 12.23 -6.17 2.98
CA LEU A 167 11.25 -6.80 3.89
C LEU A 167 11.91 -7.80 4.84
N ARG A 168 12.81 -8.66 4.34
CA ARG A 168 13.56 -9.62 5.17
C ARG A 168 14.45 -8.91 6.19
N ARG A 169 15.14 -7.84 5.79
CA ARG A 169 16.05 -7.08 6.67
C ARG A 169 15.34 -6.44 7.87
N THR A 170 14.07 -6.04 7.71
CA THR A 170 13.28 -5.44 8.81
C THR A 170 12.81 -6.48 9.83
N ARG A 171 12.68 -7.76 9.44
CA ARG A 171 12.27 -8.86 10.34
C ARG A 171 13.43 -9.53 11.09
N VAL A 172 14.67 -9.31 10.64
CA VAL A 172 15.88 -10.01 11.13
C VAL A 172 16.85 -9.06 11.86
N ALA A 173 16.49 -7.78 12.07
CA ALA A 173 17.33 -6.87 12.86
C ALA A 173 17.56 -7.47 14.27
N PRO A 174 18.83 -7.78 14.64
CA PRO A 174 19.15 -8.23 15.98
C PRO A 174 18.78 -7.13 16.97
N ILE A 175 18.28 -7.56 18.13
CA ILE A 175 18.13 -6.70 19.29
C ILE A 175 19.55 -6.55 19.84
N ASP A 176 20.26 -5.51 19.40
CA ASP A 176 21.51 -5.07 20.01
C ASP A 176 21.21 -3.97 21.04
#